data_AF-A0A6N1DXK1-F1
#
_entry.id   AF-A0A6N1DXK1-F1
#
_cell.length_a   1.000
_cell.length_b   1.000
_cell.length_c   1.000
_cell.angle_alpha   90.00
_cell.angle_beta   90.00
_cell.angle_gamma   90.00
#
_symmetry.space_group_name_H-M   'P 1'
#
loop_
_entity.id
_entity.type
_entity.pdbx_description
1 polymer ?
#
loop_
_entity_poly.entity_id
_entity_poly.type
_entity_poly.pdbx_seq_one_letter_code
_entity_poly.pdbx_strand_id
1 'polypeptide(L)'
;MKKKYKYKVKKIPFKTKIRWFFLGKYPLERKYKPKILEYLFLIFSSMVLLALQVVFALYIINVANTVDKSEFWGTLILKMKEYTTRILISIYSTSYLVAIILSIHVFYILQKTEFNKWIAIIGVLSLLLMLTPISILFLIVAYNKNELAFE
;
A
#
# COMPACT_ATOMS: atom_id res chain seq x y z
N MET A 1 30.19 -0.48 47.27
CA MET A 1 28.71 -0.49 47.14
C MET A 1 28.30 0.08 45.78
N LYS A 2 27.72 -0.72 44.87
CA LYS A 2 27.23 -0.24 43.56
C LYS A 2 25.87 0.46 43.73
N LYS A 3 25.78 1.75 43.39
CA LYS A 3 24.50 2.51 43.37
C LYS A 3 23.56 1.87 42.33
N LYS A 4 22.42 1.31 42.78
CA LYS A 4 21.33 0.85 41.90
C LYS A 4 20.65 2.08 41.30
N TYR A 5 20.86 2.35 40.02
CA TYR A 5 20.08 3.35 39.28
C TYR A 5 18.61 2.89 39.21
N LYS A 6 17.70 3.62 39.86
CA LYS A 6 16.26 3.40 39.72
C LYS A 6 15.80 3.95 38.37
N TYR A 7 15.53 3.07 37.42
CA TYR A 7 14.97 3.45 36.12
C TYR A 7 13.53 3.93 36.32
N LYS A 8 13.26 5.22 36.14
CA LYS A 8 11.88 5.76 36.14
C LYS A 8 11.27 5.54 34.75
N VAL A 9 10.34 4.60 34.63
CA VAL A 9 9.56 4.41 33.41
C VAL A 9 8.65 5.63 33.23
N LYS A 10 8.94 6.46 32.22
CA LYS A 10 8.11 7.61 31.86
C LYS A 10 6.76 7.10 31.35
N LYS A 11 5.65 7.49 31.99
CA LYS A 11 4.31 7.15 31.51
C LYS A 11 4.07 7.87 30.17
N ILE A 12 3.70 7.12 29.15
CA ILE A 12 3.39 7.65 27.81
C ILE A 12 2.00 8.29 27.84
N PRO A 13 1.83 9.53 27.34
CA PRO A 13 0.54 10.21 27.36
C PRO A 13 -0.48 9.50 26.46
N PHE A 14 -1.77 9.60 26.81
CA PHE A 14 -2.86 8.89 26.12
C PHE A 14 -2.95 9.23 24.63
N LYS A 15 -2.73 10.49 24.26
CA LYS A 15 -2.65 10.95 22.87
C LYS A 15 -1.61 10.16 22.06
N THR A 16 -0.46 9.84 22.66
CA THR A 16 0.59 9.06 22.02
C THR A 16 0.19 7.58 21.89
N LYS A 17 -0.57 7.03 22.84
CA LYS A 17 -1.11 5.66 22.73
C LYS A 17 -2.09 5.52 21.57
N ILE A 18 -3.03 6.46 21.43
CA ILE A 18 -3.97 6.48 20.30
C ILE A 18 -3.21 6.58 18.98
N ARG A 19 -2.24 7.50 18.89
CA ARG A 19 -1.41 7.63 17.70
C ARG A 19 -0.69 6.33 17.36
N TRP A 20 -0.09 5.66 18.35
CA TRP A 20 0.61 4.40 18.15
C TRP A 20 -0.30 3.28 17.63
N PHE A 21 -1.58 3.30 17.99
CA PHE A 21 -2.54 2.32 17.51
C PHE A 21 -2.92 2.54 16.04
N PHE A 22 -3.16 3.80 15.62
CA PHE A 22 -3.63 4.11 14.26
C PHE A 22 -2.52 4.37 13.23
N LEU A 23 -1.47 5.08 13.64
CA LEU A 23 -0.39 5.57 12.76
C LEU A 23 0.97 4.93 13.09
N GLY A 24 1.01 4.06 14.09
CA GLY A 24 2.25 3.50 14.59
C GLY A 24 3.11 4.50 15.38
N LYS A 25 4.28 4.02 15.82
CA LYS A 25 5.30 4.84 16.48
C LYS A 25 6.02 5.72 15.46
N TYR A 26 6.61 6.85 15.86
CA TYR A 26 7.52 7.56 14.94
C TYR A 26 8.77 6.71 14.65
N PRO A 27 9.45 6.90 13.50
CA PRO A 27 10.69 6.19 13.19
C PRO A 27 11.74 6.29 14.32
N LEU A 28 11.91 7.47 14.92
CA LEU A 28 12.83 7.72 16.04
C LEU A 28 12.41 7.05 17.36
N GLU A 29 11.15 6.62 17.49
CA GLU A 29 10.61 5.95 18.68
C GLU A 29 10.68 4.42 18.60
N ARG A 30 11.08 3.85 17.45
CA ARG A 30 11.07 2.41 17.20
C ARG A 30 12.45 1.80 17.49
N LYS A 31 12.46 0.64 18.15
CA LYS A 31 13.69 -0.13 18.47
C LYS A 31 14.18 -1.02 17.31
N TYR A 32 13.30 -1.34 16.36
CA TYR A 32 13.54 -2.27 15.25
C TYR A 32 13.26 -1.57 13.92
N LYS A 33 13.95 -1.97 12.84
CA LYS A 33 13.87 -1.43 11.46
C LYS A 33 12.50 -1.72 10.83
N PRO A 34 11.51 -0.84 10.93
CA PRO A 34 10.14 -1.16 10.57
C PRO A 34 9.83 -0.73 9.13
N LYS A 35 10.62 0.22 8.59
CA LYS A 35 10.50 0.83 7.26
C LYS A 35 10.44 -0.21 6.15
N ILE A 36 11.23 -1.26 6.29
CA ILE A 36 11.35 -2.38 5.36
C ILE A 36 10.02 -3.13 5.22
N LEU A 37 9.31 -3.38 6.33
CA LEU A 37 8.03 -4.08 6.32
C LEU A 37 6.93 -3.27 5.65
N GLU A 38 6.90 -1.96 5.82
CA GLU A 38 5.89 -1.11 5.18
C GLU A 38 6.04 -1.10 3.65
N TYR A 39 7.27 -1.03 3.13
CA TYR A 39 7.52 -1.17 1.70
C TYR A 39 7.12 -2.56 1.20
N LEU A 40 7.43 -3.62 1.95
CA LEU A 40 7.07 -4.99 1.58
C LEU A 40 5.54 -5.19 1.51
N PHE A 41 4.78 -4.65 2.47
CA PHE A 41 3.32 -4.67 2.42
C PHE A 41 2.76 -3.89 1.23
N LEU A 42 3.37 -2.77 0.86
CA LEU A 42 2.97 -2.01 -0.33
C LEU A 42 3.27 -2.77 -1.61
N ILE A 43 4.44 -3.39 -1.75
CA ILE A 43 4.78 -4.24 -2.91
C ILE A 43 3.76 -5.36 -3.04
N PHE A 44 3.47 -6.07 -1.94
CA PHE A 44 2.48 -7.14 -1.92
C PHE A 44 1.07 -6.64 -2.30
N SER A 45 0.63 -5.51 -1.74
CA SER A 45 -0.64 -4.89 -2.08
C SER A 45 -0.72 -4.51 -3.56
N SER A 46 0.37 -3.99 -4.14
CA SER A 46 0.46 -3.66 -5.56
C SER A 46 0.40 -4.91 -6.44
N MET A 47 1.01 -6.04 -6.02
CA MET A 47 0.91 -7.31 -6.73
C MET A 47 -0.52 -7.88 -6.72
N VAL A 48 -1.22 -7.81 -5.59
CA VAL A 48 -2.63 -8.22 -5.50
C VAL A 48 -3.50 -7.36 -6.41
N LEU A 49 -3.33 -6.03 -6.39
CA LEU A 49 -4.05 -5.13 -7.28
C LEU A 49 -3.75 -5.40 -8.75
N LEU A 50 -2.49 -5.69 -9.11
CA LEU A 50 -2.11 -6.08 -10.47
C LEU A 50 -2.83 -7.34 -10.91
N ALA A 51 -2.87 -8.38 -10.08
CA ALA A 51 -3.58 -9.62 -10.38
C ALA A 51 -5.08 -9.36 -10.63
N LEU A 52 -5.71 -8.55 -9.78
CA LEU A 52 -7.12 -8.16 -9.97
C LEU A 52 -7.32 -7.33 -11.25
N GLN A 53 -6.42 -6.42 -11.57
CA GLN A 53 -6.46 -5.63 -12.81
C GLN A 53 -6.38 -6.52 -14.05
N VAL A 54 -5.50 -7.53 -14.04
CA VAL A 54 -5.41 -8.52 -15.13
C VAL A 54 -6.73 -9.29 -15.27
N VAL A 55 -7.32 -9.75 -14.16
CA VAL A 55 -8.63 -10.43 -14.17
C VAL A 55 -9.72 -9.52 -14.75
N PHE A 56 -9.78 -8.25 -14.35
CA PHE A 56 -10.72 -7.27 -14.91
C PHE A 56 -10.48 -7.00 -16.41
N ALA A 57 -9.23 -6.88 -16.84
CA ALA A 57 -8.89 -6.69 -18.24
C ALA A 57 -9.35 -7.87 -19.10
N LEU A 58 -9.06 -9.10 -18.66
CA LEU A 58 -9.52 -10.33 -19.33
C LEU A 58 -11.06 -10.39 -19.38
N TYR A 59 -11.73 -9.98 -18.30
CA TYR A 59 -13.19 -9.91 -18.27
C TYR A 59 -13.73 -8.93 -19.33
N ILE A 60 -13.18 -7.72 -19.41
CA ILE A 60 -13.59 -6.70 -20.38
C ILE A 60 -13.34 -7.19 -21.81
N ILE A 61 -12.18 -7.78 -22.07
CA ILE A 61 -11.83 -8.36 -23.39
C ILE A 61 -12.81 -9.46 -23.77
N ASN A 62 -13.18 -10.34 -22.83
CA ASN A 62 -14.16 -11.39 -23.09
C ASN A 62 -15.52 -10.80 -23.49
N VAL A 63 -16.00 -9.76 -22.79
CA VAL A 63 -17.24 -9.07 -23.17
C VAL A 63 -17.10 -8.44 -24.56
N ALA A 64 -15.99 -7.77 -24.84
CA ALA A 64 -15.74 -7.12 -26.12
C ALA A 64 -15.72 -8.10 -27.30
N ASN A 65 -15.26 -9.33 -27.09
CA ASN A 65 -15.21 -10.37 -28.13
C ASN A 65 -16.57 -11.07 -28.35
N THR A 66 -17.49 -11.00 -27.39
CA THR A 66 -18.79 -11.69 -27.45
C THR A 66 -19.94 -10.84 -28.01
N VAL A 67 -19.77 -9.51 -28.10
CA VAL A 67 -20.86 -8.58 -28.38
C VAL A 67 -20.47 -7.65 -29.53
N ASP A 68 -21.46 -7.25 -30.34
CA ASP A 68 -21.26 -6.22 -31.35
C ASP A 68 -20.86 -4.87 -30.73
N LYS A 69 -20.05 -4.11 -31.48
CA LYS A 69 -19.46 -2.85 -31.00
C LYS A 69 -20.51 -1.82 -30.56
N SER A 70 -21.69 -1.80 -31.19
CA SER A 70 -22.78 -0.88 -30.86
C SER A 70 -23.43 -1.16 -29.51
N GLU A 71 -23.38 -2.39 -29.02
CA GLU A 71 -24.08 -2.83 -27.79
C GLU A 71 -23.13 -3.10 -26.61
N PHE A 72 -21.81 -2.94 -26.84
CA PHE A 72 -20.77 -3.23 -25.86
C PHE A 72 -21.01 -2.58 -24.49
N TRP A 73 -21.25 -1.26 -24.45
CA TRP A 73 -21.41 -0.52 -23.20
C TRP A 73 -22.67 -0.96 -22.43
N GLY A 74 -23.78 -1.19 -23.13
CA GLY A 74 -25.03 -1.66 -22.52
C GLY A 74 -24.85 -3.04 -21.89
N THR A 75 -24.21 -3.95 -22.63
CA THR A 75 -23.95 -5.32 -22.17
C THR A 75 -22.95 -5.34 -21.02
N LEU A 76 -21.91 -4.50 -21.06
CA LEU A 76 -20.94 -4.37 -19.97
C LEU A 76 -21.62 -3.92 -18.67
N ILE A 77 -22.50 -2.92 -18.72
CA ILE A 77 -23.23 -2.43 -17.55
C ILE A 77 -24.15 -3.52 -16.98
N LEU A 78 -24.86 -4.26 -17.84
CA LEU A 78 -25.69 -5.38 -17.42
C LEU A 78 -24.85 -6.46 -16.73
N LYS A 79 -23.74 -6.84 -17.36
CA LYS A 79 -22.78 -7.80 -16.82
C LYS A 79 -22.15 -7.36 -15.51
N MET A 80 -21.90 -6.07 -15.31
CA MET A 80 -21.39 -5.54 -14.04
C MET A 80 -22.38 -5.67 -12.88
N LYS A 81 -23.69 -5.79 -13.16
CA LYS A 81 -24.73 -6.00 -12.14
C LYS A 81 -24.81 -7.44 -11.64
N GLU A 82 -24.17 -8.39 -12.33
CA GLU A 82 -24.12 -9.77 -11.91
C GLU A 82 -23.47 -9.93 -10.52
N TYR A 83 -23.89 -10.95 -9.78
CA TYR A 83 -23.41 -11.15 -8.41
C TYR A 83 -21.88 -11.38 -8.35
N THR A 84 -21.35 -12.14 -9.30
CA THR A 84 -19.91 -12.47 -9.41
C THR A 84 -19.05 -11.22 -9.64
N THR A 85 -19.45 -10.36 -10.58
CA THR A 85 -18.74 -9.10 -10.85
C THR A 85 -18.83 -8.14 -9.68
N ARG A 86 -19.97 -8.08 -8.98
CA ARG A 86 -20.11 -7.24 -7.78
C ARG A 86 -19.17 -7.67 -6.66
N ILE A 87 -18.98 -8.98 -6.45
CA ILE A 87 -17.99 -9.49 -5.50
C ILE A 87 -16.59 -9.07 -5.93
N LEU A 88 -16.22 -9.25 -7.20
CA LEU A 88 -14.90 -8.88 -7.71
C LEU A 88 -14.64 -7.37 -7.55
N ILE A 89 -15.61 -6.53 -7.87
CA ILE A 89 -15.53 -5.08 -7.66
C ILE A 89 -15.35 -4.76 -6.18
N SER A 90 -16.11 -5.41 -5.29
CA SER A 90 -15.96 -5.21 -3.84
C SER A 90 -14.56 -5.57 -3.35
N ILE A 91 -14.02 -6.72 -3.76
CA ILE A 91 -12.66 -7.16 -3.39
C ILE A 91 -11.63 -6.15 -3.90
N TYR A 92 -11.79 -5.67 -5.14
CA TYR A 92 -10.90 -4.67 -5.73
C TYR A 92 -10.95 -3.34 -4.96
N SER A 93 -12.16 -2.83 -4.68
CA SER A 93 -12.34 -1.60 -3.92
C SER A 93 -11.77 -1.70 -2.50
N THR A 94 -11.99 -2.80 -1.79
CA THR A 94 -11.42 -3.00 -0.45
C THR A 94 -9.90 -3.11 -0.50
N SER A 95 -9.33 -3.84 -1.48
CA SER A 95 -7.88 -3.95 -1.65
C SER A 95 -7.26 -2.58 -1.95
N TYR A 96 -7.92 -1.76 -2.76
CA TYR A 96 -7.49 -0.41 -3.07
C TYR A 96 -7.55 0.53 -1.85
N LEU A 97 -8.58 0.42 -1.01
CA LEU A 97 -8.64 1.15 0.27
C LEU A 97 -7.50 0.78 1.20
N VAL A 98 -7.16 -0.51 1.31
CA VAL A 98 -5.99 -0.96 2.08
C VAL A 98 -4.70 -0.36 1.52
N ALA A 99 -4.54 -0.34 0.18
CA ALA A 99 -3.39 0.28 -0.48
C ALA A 99 -3.27 1.78 -0.16
N ILE A 100 -4.38 2.51 -0.10
CA ILE A 100 -4.40 3.94 0.30
C ILE A 100 -3.92 4.10 1.74
N ILE A 101 -4.41 3.28 2.68
CA ILE A 101 -4.02 3.34 4.09
C ILE A 101 -2.51 3.08 4.24
N LEU A 102 -1.99 2.06 3.56
CA LEU A 102 -0.56 1.76 3.55
C LEU A 102 0.27 2.90 2.95
N SER A 103 -0.23 3.52 1.89
CA SER A 103 0.40 4.68 1.22
C SER A 103 0.54 5.87 2.16
N ILE A 104 -0.51 6.20 2.92
CA ILE A 104 -0.47 7.25 3.95
C ILE A 104 0.59 6.93 5.00
N HIS A 105 0.66 5.67 5.45
CA HIS A 105 1.63 5.25 6.45
C HIS A 105 3.08 5.37 5.93
N VAL A 106 3.35 5.07 4.66
CA VAL A 106 4.68 5.30 4.07
C VAL A 106 5.03 6.78 3.96
N PHE A 107 4.10 7.64 3.54
CA PHE A 107 4.35 9.09 3.55
C PHE A 107 4.67 9.63 4.94
N TYR A 108 4.03 9.09 5.98
CA TYR A 108 4.33 9.46 7.36
C TYR A 108 5.73 9.04 7.81
N ILE A 109 6.21 7.89 7.34
CA ILE A 109 7.50 7.29 7.74
C ILE A 109 8.70 7.87 6.97
N LEU A 110 8.45 8.41 5.77
CA LEU A 110 9.42 9.08 4.90
C LEU A 110 10.04 10.38 5.50
N GLN A 111 9.82 10.69 6.78
CA GLN A 111 10.36 11.88 7.45
C GLN A 111 11.91 11.94 7.41
N LYS A 112 12.38 12.72 6.43
CA LYS A 112 13.62 13.49 6.30
C LYS A 112 14.98 12.78 6.24
N THR A 113 15.07 11.46 6.36
CA THR A 113 16.38 10.76 6.47
C THR A 113 16.79 9.92 5.27
N GLU A 114 16.00 9.89 4.18
CA GLU A 114 16.29 9.02 3.03
C GLU A 114 16.77 9.83 1.82
N PHE A 115 18.00 9.58 1.39
CA PHE A 115 18.64 10.21 0.22
C PHE A 115 17.80 10.06 -1.06
N ASN A 116 17.03 8.98 -1.16
CA ASN A 116 16.22 8.62 -2.33
C ASN A 116 14.70 8.55 -2.05
N LYS A 117 14.19 9.39 -1.13
CA LYS A 117 12.75 9.47 -0.79
C LYS A 117 11.82 9.63 -2.01
N TRP A 118 12.29 10.27 -3.08
CA TRP A 118 11.52 10.49 -4.30
C TRP A 118 11.11 9.20 -5.00
N ILE A 119 11.94 8.14 -4.92
CA ILE A 119 11.64 6.83 -5.52
C ILE A 119 10.40 6.23 -4.84
N ALA A 120 10.35 6.26 -3.50
CA ALA A 120 9.19 5.82 -2.73
C ALA A 120 7.95 6.66 -3.05
N ILE A 121 8.09 7.99 -3.16
CA ILE A 121 6.98 8.89 -3.50
C ILE A 121 6.42 8.55 -4.89
N ILE A 122 7.26 8.34 -5.90
CA ILE A 122 6.83 7.94 -7.25
C ILE A 122 6.15 6.57 -7.22
N GLY A 123 6.69 5.61 -6.46
CA GLY A 123 6.09 4.28 -6.29
C GLY A 123 4.70 4.32 -5.65
N VAL A 124 4.50 5.21 -4.66
CA VAL A 124 3.19 5.41 -4.03
C VAL A 124 2.23 6.17 -4.95
N LEU A 125 2.69 7.24 -5.63
CA LEU A 125 1.84 7.99 -6.56
C LEU A 125 1.36 7.13 -7.73
N SER A 126 2.25 6.31 -8.30
CA SER A 126 1.87 5.34 -9.34
C SER A 126 0.86 4.32 -8.83
N LEU A 127 0.95 3.87 -7.58
CA LEU A 127 -0.08 3.01 -6.97
C LEU A 127 -1.45 3.69 -6.90
N LEU A 128 -1.49 4.95 -6.45
CA LEU A 128 -2.70 5.75 -6.36
C LEU A 128 -3.30 6.09 -7.74
N LEU A 129 -2.49 6.08 -8.80
CA LEU A 129 -2.95 6.19 -10.18
C LEU A 129 -3.29 4.83 -10.80
N MET A 130 -3.31 3.76 -10.00
CA MET A 130 -3.55 2.37 -10.44
C MET A 130 -2.55 1.85 -11.48
N LEU A 131 -1.38 2.49 -11.61
CA LEU A 131 -0.25 2.05 -12.44
C LEU A 131 0.59 1.01 -11.68
N THR A 132 -0.02 -0.12 -11.34
CA THR A 132 0.55 -1.13 -10.43
C THR A 132 1.91 -1.71 -10.89
N PRO A 133 2.22 -1.94 -12.18
CA PRO A 133 3.54 -2.43 -12.59
C PRO A 133 4.64 -1.42 -12.29
N ILE A 134 4.36 -0.14 -12.58
CA ILE A 134 5.28 0.97 -12.31
C ILE A 134 5.50 1.09 -10.81
N SER A 135 4.41 1.02 -10.03
CA SER A 135 4.48 1.04 -8.57
C SER A 135 5.38 -0.05 -8.00
N ILE A 136 5.22 -1.30 -8.44
CA ILE A 136 6.03 -2.43 -7.98
C ILE A 136 7.52 -2.17 -8.24
N LEU A 137 7.89 -1.73 -9.45
CA LEU A 137 9.29 -1.45 -9.79
C LEU A 137 9.90 -0.40 -8.86
N PHE A 138 9.23 0.75 -8.69
CA PHE A 138 9.74 1.83 -7.84
C PHE A 138 9.77 1.45 -6.36
N LEU A 139 8.77 0.70 -5.88
CA LEU A 139 8.72 0.25 -4.49
C LEU A 139 9.81 -0.80 -4.18
N ILE A 140 10.14 -1.70 -5.10
CA ILE A 140 11.28 -2.64 -4.95
C ILE A 140 12.60 -1.88 -4.88
N VAL A 141 12.79 -0.87 -5.75
CA VAL A 141 14.01 -0.04 -5.71
C VAL A 141 14.08 0.74 -4.40
N ALA A 142 12.96 1.31 -3.94
CA ALA A 142 12.88 2.01 -2.66
C ALA A 142 13.18 1.08 -1.47
N TYR A 143 12.66 -0.14 -1.50
CA TYR A 143 12.95 -1.19 -0.53
C TYR A 143 14.46 -1.49 -0.46
N ASN A 144 15.08 -1.83 -1.60
CA ASN A 144 16.51 -2.17 -1.66
C ASN A 144 17.41 -1.01 -1.21
N LYS A 145 17.11 0.21 -1.65
CA LYS A 145 17.89 1.40 -1.28
C LYS A 145 17.79 1.72 0.20
N ASN A 146 16.65 1.44 0.82
CA ASN A 146 16.46 1.66 2.24
C ASN A 146 17.06 0.52 3.08
N GLU A 147 16.98 -0.73 2.64
CA GLU A 147 17.64 -1.85 3.30
C GLU A 147 19.16 -1.61 3.44
N LEU A 148 19.82 -1.21 2.36
CA LEU A 148 21.25 -0.84 2.32
C LEU A 148 21.60 0.35 3.23
N ALA A 149 20.67 1.26 3.50
CA ALA A 149 20.91 2.41 4.37
C ALA A 149 20.75 2.09 5.86
N PHE A 150 20.19 0.90 6.17
CA PHE A 150 19.99 0.47 7.54
C PHE A 150 20.97 -0.64 7.97
N GLU A 151 21.61 -1.37 7.05
CA GLU A 151 22.81 -2.19 7.34
C GLU A 151 23.96 -1.34 7.90
#